data_AF-A0A445FCM7-F1
#
_entry.id   AF-A0A445FCM7-F1
#
_cell.length_a   1.000
_cell.length_b   1.000
_cell.length_c   1.000
_cell.angle_alpha   90.00
_cell.angle_beta   90.00
_cell.angle_gamma   90.00
#
_symmetry.space_group_name_H-M   'P 1'
#
loop_
_entity.id
_entity.type
_entity.pdbx_description
1 polymer ?
#
loop_
_entity_poly.entity_id
_entity_poly.type
_entity_poly.pdbx_seq_one_letter_code
_entity_poly.pdbx_strand_id
1 'polypeptide(L)'
;MIPVAANDVAFSTHSVIVHLIILSQIAMFERGSQKFSKYAIAIVVVVWFSAAICFFIALPSQSWLWLISIFNIIQVVMTLIKYFPQAFMNFLRKSTDGFSIGTILLDFSGGIFNYSQMVVQSIDQGSWVNFYGNIGKVLISLVTIFYDSILMCQHYVLYPENKKGLTSKNSEEIKQPLISASPIDQQIKGSLKSSHQSPAEL
;
A
#
# COMPACT_ATOMS: atom_id res chain seq x y z
N MET A 1 25.44 7.82 -24.06
CA MET A 1 24.02 7.98 -23.67
C MET A 1 23.53 6.60 -23.27
N ILE A 2 23.06 6.39 -22.04
CA ILE A 2 22.51 5.09 -21.64
C ILE A 2 21.05 5.08 -22.10
N PRO A 3 20.63 4.16 -22.99
CA PRO A 3 19.25 4.09 -23.42
C PRO A 3 18.35 3.70 -22.24
N VAL A 4 17.13 4.24 -22.21
CA VAL A 4 16.13 3.84 -21.21
C VAL A 4 15.81 2.36 -21.41
N ALA A 5 15.98 1.57 -20.36
CA ALA A 5 15.79 0.14 -20.44
C ALA A 5 14.30 -0.22 -20.52
N ALA A 6 13.94 -1.23 -21.32
CA ALA A 6 12.53 -1.60 -21.55
C ALA A 6 11.82 -2.04 -20.25
N ASN A 7 12.55 -2.65 -19.33
CA ASN A 7 12.04 -3.02 -18.01
C ASN A 7 11.75 -1.80 -17.12
N ASP A 8 12.49 -0.69 -17.28
CA ASP A 8 12.20 0.56 -16.57
C ASP A 8 10.85 1.15 -17.06
N VAL A 9 10.60 1.05 -18.37
CA VAL A 9 9.31 1.45 -18.96
C VAL A 9 8.19 0.55 -18.44
N ALA A 10 8.35 -0.78 -18.53
CA ALA A 10 7.34 -1.73 -18.06
C ALA A 10 7.01 -1.54 -16.56
N PHE A 11 8.03 -1.35 -15.73
CA PHE A 11 7.87 -1.09 -14.30
C PHE A 11 7.10 0.21 -14.04
N SER A 12 7.43 1.29 -14.75
CA SER A 12 6.72 2.57 -14.61
C SER A 12 5.27 2.49 -15.07
N THR A 13 4.98 1.80 -16.19
CA THR A 13 3.62 1.57 -16.68
C THR A 13 2.79 0.76 -15.69
N HIS A 14 3.36 -0.33 -15.17
CA HIS A 14 2.71 -1.12 -14.13
C HIS A 14 2.42 -0.28 -12.88
N SER A 15 3.39 0.53 -12.44
CA SER A 15 3.24 1.42 -11.29
C SER A 15 2.09 2.40 -11.48
N VAL A 16 1.94 3.01 -12.66
CA VAL A 16 0.82 3.90 -12.99
C VAL A 16 -0.51 3.16 -12.89
N ILE A 17 -0.61 1.96 -13.47
CA ILE A 17 -1.85 1.16 -13.43
C ILE A 17 -2.24 0.84 -11.98
N VAL A 18 -1.29 0.37 -11.16
CA VAL A 18 -1.54 0.05 -9.75
C VAL A 18 -1.98 1.30 -8.97
N HIS A 19 -1.34 2.45 -9.18
CA HIS A 19 -1.75 3.70 -8.53
C HIS A 19 -3.13 4.16 -8.97
N LEU A 20 -3.50 3.98 -10.24
CA LEU A 20 -4.85 4.29 -10.71
C LEU A 20 -5.90 3.40 -10.02
N ILE A 21 -5.63 2.10 -9.90
CA ILE A 21 -6.51 1.18 -9.17
C ILE A 21 -6.66 1.62 -7.70
N ILE A 22 -5.55 1.94 -7.02
CA ILE A 22 -5.59 2.41 -5.63
C ILE A 22 -6.37 3.73 -5.50
N LEU A 23 -6.20 4.67 -6.43
CA LEU A 23 -6.96 5.92 -6.44
C LEU A 23 -8.47 5.67 -6.64
N SER A 24 -8.84 4.75 -7.53
CA SER A 24 -10.23 4.32 -7.72
C SER A 24 -10.80 3.69 -6.45
N GLN A 25 -10.04 2.82 -5.77
CA GLN A 25 -10.44 2.24 -4.49
C GLN A 25 -10.66 3.33 -3.43
N ILE A 26 -9.73 4.27 -3.32
CA ILE A 26 -9.85 5.40 -2.38
C ILE A 26 -11.09 6.25 -2.71
N ALA A 27 -11.50 6.37 -3.98
CA ALA A 27 -12.71 7.10 -4.39
C ALA A 27 -14.02 6.32 -4.12
N MET A 28 -14.00 4.99 -4.23
CA MET A 28 -15.18 4.14 -4.08
C MET A 28 -15.44 3.72 -2.62
N PHE A 29 -14.40 3.44 -1.84
CA PHE A 29 -14.54 2.96 -0.47
C PHE A 29 -14.81 4.10 0.52
N GLU A 30 -15.59 3.78 1.55
CA GLU A 30 -16.02 4.75 2.55
C GLU A 30 -14.85 5.21 3.42
N ARG A 31 -14.65 6.53 3.48
CA ARG A 31 -13.53 7.16 4.20
C ARG A 31 -13.85 7.54 5.65
N GLY A 32 -15.12 7.43 6.06
CA GLY A 32 -15.59 7.85 7.38
C GLY A 32 -15.27 9.31 7.69
N SER A 33 -14.77 9.59 8.90
CA SER A 33 -14.43 10.93 9.39
C SER A 33 -12.97 11.36 9.14
N GLN A 34 -12.22 10.62 8.32
CA GLN A 34 -10.81 10.90 8.07
C GLN A 34 -10.62 12.21 7.29
N LYS A 35 -9.81 13.12 7.84
CA LYS A 35 -9.46 14.40 7.21
C LYS A 35 -7.99 14.40 6.85
N PHE A 36 -7.67 14.93 5.67
CA PHE A 36 -6.28 15.16 5.27
C PHE A 36 -5.66 16.26 6.13
N SER A 37 -4.42 16.02 6.57
CA SER A 37 -3.61 17.03 7.26
C SER A 37 -3.36 18.21 6.32
N LYS A 38 -3.56 19.44 6.81
CA LYS A 38 -3.27 20.67 6.05
C LYS A 38 -1.83 20.70 5.55
N TYR A 39 -0.89 20.18 6.34
CA TYR A 39 0.52 20.09 5.97
C TYR A 39 0.74 19.13 4.79
N ALA A 40 0.07 17.97 4.79
CA ALA A 40 0.16 17.01 3.70
C ALA A 40 -0.38 17.60 2.39
N ILE A 41 -1.51 18.31 2.43
CA ILE A 41 -2.06 19.01 1.27
C ILE A 41 -1.08 20.07 0.76
N ALA A 42 -0.51 20.88 1.66
CA ALA A 42 0.45 21.92 1.28
C ALA A 42 1.69 21.33 0.56
N ILE A 43 2.25 20.24 1.08
CA ILE A 43 3.39 19.54 0.47
C ILE A 43 3.03 19.04 -0.94
N VAL A 44 1.86 18.41 -1.10
CA VAL A 44 1.39 17.90 -2.39
C VAL A 44 1.23 19.05 -3.41
N VAL A 45 0.63 20.17 -3.01
CA VAL A 45 0.47 21.35 -3.87
C VAL A 45 1.82 21.90 -4.32
N VAL A 46 2.76 22.08 -3.40
CA VAL A 46 4.11 22.60 -3.71
C VAL A 46 4.83 21.70 -4.72
N VAL A 47 4.71 20.38 -4.56
CA VAL A 47 5.40 19.44 -5.44
C VAL A 47 4.76 19.36 -6.82
N TRP A 48 3.42 19.34 -6.91
CA TRP A 48 2.75 19.40 -8.22
C TRP A 48 3.03 20.72 -8.94
N PHE A 49 3.07 21.83 -8.22
CA PHE A 49 3.44 23.12 -8.79
C PHE A 49 4.89 23.11 -9.31
N SER A 50 5.83 22.58 -8.54
CA SER A 50 7.24 22.43 -8.94
C SER A 50 7.38 21.53 -10.18
N ALA A 51 6.66 20.40 -10.21
CA ALA A 51 6.64 19.50 -11.35
C ALA A 51 6.08 20.16 -12.62
N ALA A 52 5.01 20.95 -12.49
CA ALA A 52 4.43 21.70 -13.60
C ALA A 52 5.41 22.74 -14.18
N ILE A 53 6.10 23.49 -13.32
CA ILE A 53 7.15 24.44 -13.78
C ILE A 53 8.24 23.71 -14.56
N CYS A 54 8.76 22.61 -14.01
CA CYS A 54 9.81 21.83 -14.67
C CYS A 54 9.35 21.28 -16.03
N PHE A 55 8.10 20.83 -16.12
CA PHE A 55 7.49 20.36 -17.36
C PHE A 55 7.46 21.46 -18.43
N PHE A 56 7.00 22.67 -18.08
CA PHE A 56 6.96 23.78 -19.04
C PHE A 56 8.35 24.29 -19.46
N ILE A 57 9.37 24.16 -18.61
CA ILE A 57 10.78 24.46 -18.96
C ILE A 57 11.34 23.40 -19.92
N ALA A 58 11.00 22.13 -19.69
CA ALA A 58 11.48 21.02 -20.52
C ALA A 58 10.84 21.01 -21.91
N LEU A 59 9.62 21.54 -22.05
CA LEU A 59 8.84 21.52 -23.30
C LEU A 59 9.55 22.20 -24.49
N PRO A 60 10.03 23.46 -24.41
CA PRO A 60 10.73 24.10 -25.51
C PRO A 60 12.15 23.55 -25.71
N SER A 61 12.81 23.12 -24.64
CA SER A 61 14.20 22.63 -24.68
C SER A 61 14.33 21.16 -25.06
N GLN A 62 13.21 20.42 -25.15
CA GLN A 62 13.14 18.98 -25.40
C GLN A 62 14.05 18.16 -24.45
N SER A 63 14.25 18.66 -23.23
CA SER A 63 15.19 18.11 -22.24
C SER A 63 14.54 17.04 -21.37
N TRP A 64 13.95 16.01 -21.99
CA TRP A 64 13.16 14.97 -21.31
C TRP A 64 13.93 14.19 -20.24
N LEU A 65 15.20 13.84 -20.51
CA LEU A 65 16.04 13.12 -19.53
C LEU A 65 16.34 13.98 -18.30
N TRP A 66 16.51 15.29 -18.48
CA TRP A 66 16.68 16.22 -17.37
C TRP A 66 15.41 16.27 -16.52
N LEU A 67 14.23 16.37 -17.15
CA LEU A 67 12.95 16.33 -16.46
C LEU A 67 12.75 15.03 -15.66
N ILE A 68 13.09 13.88 -16.24
CA ILE A 68 13.05 12.57 -15.55
C ILE A 68 14.00 12.57 -14.35
N SER A 69 15.19 13.14 -14.49
CA SER A 69 16.13 13.27 -13.37
C SER A 69 15.55 14.13 -12.23
N ILE A 70 14.85 15.21 -12.53
CA ILE A 70 14.17 16.03 -11.53
C ILE A 70 13.04 15.24 -10.86
N PHE A 71 12.23 14.51 -11.62
CA PHE A 71 11.17 13.67 -11.05
C PHE A 71 11.71 12.57 -10.14
N ASN A 72 12.84 11.96 -10.47
CA ASN A 72 13.50 10.98 -9.60
C ASN A 72 13.93 11.63 -8.26
N ILE A 73 14.45 12.85 -8.28
CA ILE A 73 14.82 13.58 -7.05
C ILE A 73 13.57 13.88 -6.22
N ILE A 74 12.51 14.36 -6.84
CA ILE A 74 11.22 14.60 -6.18
C ILE A 74 10.71 13.31 -5.53
N GLN A 75 10.79 12.18 -6.24
CA GLN A 75 10.36 10.87 -5.73
C GLN A 75 11.17 10.43 -4.50
N VAL A 76 12.50 10.61 -4.50
CA VAL A 76 13.34 10.31 -3.32
C VAL A 76 12.94 11.19 -2.14
N VAL A 77 12.77 12.49 -2.34
CA VAL A 77 12.35 13.43 -1.28
C VAL A 77 10.98 13.05 -0.73
N MET A 78 10.01 12.75 -1.60
CA MET A 78 8.68 12.29 -1.19
C MET A 78 8.73 11.01 -0.37
N THR A 79 9.63 10.10 -0.72
CA THR A 79 9.82 8.83 -0.02
C THR A 79 10.31 9.06 1.40
N LEU A 80 11.22 10.01 1.61
CA LEU A 80 11.66 10.41 2.94
C LEU A 80 10.53 11.06 3.74
N ILE A 81 9.80 12.00 3.14
CA ILE A 81 8.70 12.73 3.79
C ILE A 81 7.57 11.78 4.21
N LYS A 82 7.28 10.72 3.45
CA LYS A 82 6.23 9.76 3.80
C LYS A 82 6.68 8.75 4.86
N TYR A 83 7.88 8.19 4.73
CA TYR A 83 8.31 7.08 5.60
C TYR A 83 8.81 7.54 6.95
N PHE A 84 9.43 8.73 7.05
CA PHE A 84 9.92 9.22 8.34
C PHE A 84 8.80 9.41 9.37
N PRO A 85 7.69 10.12 9.08
CA PRO A 85 6.57 10.23 10.01
C PRO A 85 5.93 8.88 10.29
N GLN A 86 5.84 7.98 9.31
CA GLN A 86 5.26 6.65 9.51
C GLN A 86 6.08 5.84 10.52
N ALA A 87 7.40 5.75 10.33
CA ALA A 87 8.29 5.04 11.24
C ALA A 87 8.26 5.65 12.65
N PHE A 88 8.21 6.98 12.75
CA PHE A 88 8.10 7.68 14.03
C PHE A 88 6.76 7.44 14.72
N MET A 89 5.65 7.49 13.99
CA MET A 89 4.31 7.25 14.52
C MET A 89 4.14 5.80 15.00
N ASN A 90 4.68 4.82 14.27
CA ASN A 90 4.73 3.43 14.70
C ASN A 90 5.54 3.30 16.01
N PHE A 91 6.66 4.01 16.12
CA PHE A 91 7.47 4.01 17.34
C PHE A 91 6.76 4.64 18.54
N LEU A 92 6.03 5.73 18.33
CA LEU A 92 5.25 6.40 19.38
C LEU A 92 4.04 5.56 19.84
N ARG A 93 3.31 4.97 18.89
CA ARG A 93 2.10 4.18 19.18
C ARG A 93 2.44 2.79 19.73
N LYS A 94 3.67 2.30 19.54
CA LYS A 94 4.07 0.93 19.85
C LYS A 94 3.16 -0.12 19.18
N SER A 95 2.60 0.22 18.03
CA SER A 95 1.69 -0.60 17.26
C SER A 95 1.80 -0.21 15.78
N THR A 96 1.59 -1.20 14.93
CA THR A 96 1.51 -1.05 13.47
C THR A 96 0.10 -1.30 12.94
N ASP A 97 -0.92 -1.24 13.81
CA ASP A 97 -2.30 -1.55 13.42
C ASP A 97 -2.85 -0.47 12.48
N GLY A 98 -3.58 -0.90 11.45
CA GLY A 98 -4.11 -0.03 10.39
C GLY A 98 -3.13 0.29 9.26
N PHE A 99 -1.94 -0.32 9.27
CA PHE A 99 -0.93 -0.19 8.23
C PHE A 99 -0.86 -1.47 7.36
N SER A 100 -0.85 -1.33 6.04
CA SER A 100 -0.72 -2.47 5.12
C SER A 100 0.74 -2.90 4.99
N ILE A 101 1.12 -3.95 5.75
CA ILE A 101 2.48 -4.52 5.64
C ILE A 101 2.76 -5.10 4.25
N GLY A 102 1.74 -5.63 3.57
CA GLY A 102 1.88 -6.21 2.23
C GLY A 102 2.42 -5.19 1.22
N THR A 103 2.00 -3.93 1.31
CA THR A 103 2.50 -2.86 0.44
C THR A 103 3.99 -2.61 0.66
N ILE A 104 4.44 -2.62 1.92
CA ILE A 104 5.87 -2.45 2.24
C ILE A 104 6.72 -3.63 1.78
N LEU A 105 6.22 -4.85 1.89
CA LEU A 105 6.94 -6.02 1.37
C LEU A 105 7.12 -5.94 -0.15
N LEU A 106 6.10 -5.45 -0.86
CA LEU A 106 6.17 -5.23 -2.30
C LEU A 106 7.14 -4.09 -2.66
N ASP A 107 7.08 -2.97 -1.95
CA ASP A 107 8.01 -1.85 -2.12
C ASP A 107 9.47 -2.29 -1.87
N PHE A 108 9.71 -3.06 -0.81
CA PHE A 108 11.02 -3.61 -0.45
C PHE A 108 11.56 -4.55 -1.53
N SER A 109 10.71 -5.48 -1.99
CA SER A 109 11.06 -6.44 -3.05
C SER A 109 11.36 -5.70 -4.37
N GLY A 110 10.54 -4.69 -4.69
CA GLY A 110 10.77 -3.80 -5.84
C GLY A 110 12.09 -3.05 -5.74
N GLY A 111 12.43 -2.54 -4.54
CA GLY A 111 13.72 -1.90 -4.26
C GLY A 111 14.91 -2.83 -4.47
N ILE A 112 14.83 -4.08 -3.98
CA ILE A 112 15.87 -5.11 -4.19
C ILE A 112 16.02 -5.44 -5.67
N PHE A 113 14.93 -5.70 -6.39
CA PHE A 113 15.01 -6.03 -7.81
C PHE A 113 15.54 -4.87 -8.65
N ASN A 114 15.12 -3.64 -8.33
CA ASN A 114 15.61 -2.43 -8.97
C ASN A 114 17.14 -2.26 -8.78
N TYR A 115 17.62 -2.44 -7.54
CA TYR A 115 19.06 -2.36 -7.25
C TYR A 115 19.84 -3.51 -7.92
N SER A 116 19.32 -4.73 -7.84
CA SER A 116 19.94 -5.92 -8.43
C SER A 116 20.06 -5.82 -9.94
N GLN A 117 19.03 -5.28 -10.61
CA GLN A 117 19.07 -4.95 -12.04
C GLN A 117 20.27 -4.03 -12.34
N MET A 118 20.45 -2.96 -11.56
CA MET A 118 21.53 -2.01 -11.78
C MET A 118 22.91 -2.66 -11.61
N VAL A 119 23.06 -3.57 -10.65
CA VAL A 119 24.27 -4.37 -10.45
C VAL A 119 24.55 -5.25 -11.67
N VAL A 120 23.57 -6.05 -12.12
CA VAL A 120 23.72 -6.94 -13.27
C VAL A 120 24.08 -6.17 -14.54
N GLN A 121 23.41 -5.04 -14.79
CA GLN A 121 23.73 -4.16 -15.92
C GLN A 121 25.14 -3.58 -15.86
N SER A 122 25.64 -3.26 -14.66
CA SER A 122 26.99 -2.71 -14.50
C SER A 122 28.07 -3.78 -14.71
N ILE A 123 27.79 -5.02 -14.30
CA ILE A 123 28.65 -6.18 -14.57
C ILE A 123 28.72 -6.45 -16.07
N ASP A 124 27.57 -6.49 -16.75
CA ASP A 124 27.46 -6.73 -18.19
C ASP A 124 28.20 -5.65 -19.01
N GLN A 125 28.07 -4.38 -18.62
CA GLN A 125 28.77 -3.26 -19.25
C GLN A 125 30.25 -3.15 -18.86
N GLY A 126 30.72 -3.95 -17.89
CA GLY A 126 32.06 -3.83 -17.31
C GLY A 126 32.37 -2.44 -16.73
N SER A 127 31.34 -1.65 -16.40
CA SER A 127 31.48 -0.25 -15.99
C SER A 127 30.42 0.16 -14.97
N TRP A 128 30.79 1.09 -14.09
CA TRP A 128 29.89 1.66 -13.08
C TRP A 128 29.11 2.87 -13.59
N VAL A 129 29.16 3.14 -14.90
CA VAL A 129 28.51 4.31 -15.51
C VAL A 129 26.99 4.26 -15.30
N ASN A 130 26.40 3.08 -15.18
CA ASN A 130 24.99 2.92 -14.85
C ASN A 130 24.64 3.48 -13.46
N PHE A 131 25.50 3.27 -12.46
CA PHE A 131 25.28 3.79 -11.10
C PHE A 131 25.36 5.33 -11.04
N TYR A 132 26.42 5.92 -11.62
CA TYR A 132 26.58 7.37 -11.60
C TYR A 132 25.64 8.08 -12.57
N GLY A 133 25.34 7.46 -13.71
CA GLY A 133 24.43 7.98 -14.73
C GLY A 133 22.96 7.94 -14.32
N ASN A 134 22.59 7.12 -13.33
CA ASN A 134 21.23 6.99 -12.85
C ASN A 134 21.14 7.06 -11.32
N ILE A 135 21.80 8.07 -10.73
CA ILE A 135 21.90 8.24 -9.28
C ILE A 135 20.53 8.30 -8.58
N GLY A 136 19.52 8.87 -9.23
CA GLY A 136 18.16 8.93 -8.68
C GLY A 136 17.55 7.54 -8.46
N LYS A 137 17.76 6.61 -9.40
CA LYS A 137 17.29 5.22 -9.33
C LYS A 137 18.05 4.40 -8.27
N VAL A 138 19.33 4.69 -8.08
CA VAL A 138 20.15 4.11 -7.01
C VAL A 138 19.67 4.63 -5.64
N LEU A 139 19.50 5.94 -5.50
CA LEU A 139 19.06 6.55 -4.25
C LEU A 139 17.66 6.08 -3.84
N ILE A 140 16.70 6.01 -4.78
CA ILE A 140 15.35 5.55 -4.44
C ILE A 140 15.35 4.10 -3.96
N SER A 141 16.10 3.19 -4.62
CA SER A 141 16.17 1.79 -4.18
C SER A 141 16.78 1.67 -2.79
N LEU A 142 17.89 2.35 -2.52
CA LEU A 142 18.56 2.30 -1.21
C LEU A 142 17.69 2.88 -0.08
N VAL A 143 17.09 4.06 -0.31
CA VAL A 143 16.23 4.71 0.68
C VAL A 143 15.00 3.85 0.97
N THR A 144 14.36 3.29 -0.06
CA THR A 144 13.20 2.40 0.10
C THR A 144 13.59 1.14 0.89
N ILE A 145 14.65 0.42 0.47
CA ILE A 145 15.13 -0.78 1.18
C ILE A 145 15.39 -0.48 2.67
N PHE A 146 16.04 0.65 2.97
CA PHE A 146 16.36 1.05 4.34
C PHE A 146 15.10 1.31 5.19
N TYR A 147 14.18 2.14 4.71
CA TYR A 147 12.96 2.47 5.48
C TYR A 147 12.01 1.28 5.59
N ASP A 148 11.86 0.49 4.52
CA ASP A 148 11.01 -0.69 4.54
C ASP A 148 11.57 -1.74 5.52
N SER A 149 12.89 -1.91 5.60
CA SER A 149 13.52 -2.76 6.62
C SER A 149 13.16 -2.30 8.03
N ILE A 150 13.18 -0.99 8.30
CA ILE A 150 12.77 -0.44 9.60
C ILE A 150 11.29 -0.75 9.88
N LEU A 151 10.41 -0.52 8.91
CA LEU A 151 8.96 -0.75 9.06
C LEU A 151 8.65 -2.24 9.23
N MET A 152 9.35 -3.12 8.53
CA MET A 152 9.26 -4.57 8.69
C MET A 152 9.75 -5.01 10.08
N CYS A 153 10.88 -4.48 10.57
CA CYS A 153 11.34 -4.75 11.93
C CYS A 153 10.33 -4.25 12.97
N GLN A 154 9.73 -3.08 12.77
CA GLN A 154 8.69 -2.56 13.65
C GLN A 154 7.48 -3.49 13.71
N HIS A 155 7.01 -3.99 12.57
CA HIS A 155 5.82 -4.84 12.48
C HIS A 155 6.06 -6.27 12.98
N TYR A 156 7.14 -6.92 12.56
CA TYR A 156 7.37 -8.34 12.85
C TYR A 156 8.16 -8.60 14.14
N VAL A 157 9.05 -7.68 14.54
CA VAL A 157 9.96 -7.90 15.67
C VAL A 157 9.55 -7.10 16.91
N LEU A 158 9.30 -5.80 16.77
CA LEU A 158 9.03 -4.93 17.93
C LEU A 158 7.57 -4.95 18.37
N TYR A 159 6.63 -4.88 17.43
CA TYR A 159 5.20 -4.79 17.70
C TYR A 159 4.41 -5.93 17.03
N PRO A 160 4.81 -7.21 17.21
CA PRO A 160 4.02 -8.31 16.71
C PRO A 160 2.64 -8.24 17.35
N GLU A 161 1.59 -8.19 16.52
CA GLU A 161 0.22 -8.32 17.01
C GLU A 161 0.15 -9.58 17.87
N ASN A 162 -0.15 -9.41 19.16
CA ASN A 162 -0.45 -10.54 20.03
C ASN A 162 -1.71 -11.21 19.47
N LYS A 163 -1.54 -12.26 18.64
CA LYS A 163 -2.58 -13.18 18.17
C LYS A 163 -3.16 -14.01 19.32
N LYS A 164 -3.54 -13.38 20.44
CA LYS A 164 -4.13 -14.03 21.62
C LYS A 164 -5.60 -13.67 21.85
N GLY A 165 -6.24 -12.87 20.99
CA GLY A 165 -7.63 -12.43 21.23
C GLY A 165 -8.65 -12.69 20.12
N LEU A 166 -8.25 -12.65 18.83
CA LEU A 166 -9.23 -12.55 17.74
C LEU A 166 -9.80 -13.89 17.25
N THR A 167 -9.11 -15.00 17.47
CA THR A 167 -9.60 -16.32 17.04
C THR A 167 -10.68 -16.88 17.96
N SER A 168 -10.69 -16.47 19.24
CA SER A 168 -11.72 -16.92 20.20
C SER A 168 -13.02 -16.14 20.05
N LYS A 169 -12.95 -14.83 19.79
CA LYS A 169 -14.15 -13.98 19.75
C LYS A 169 -14.98 -14.19 18.48
N ASN A 170 -14.32 -14.30 17.32
CA ASN A 170 -15.02 -14.54 16.05
C ASN A 170 -15.62 -15.96 15.97
N SER A 171 -15.04 -16.97 16.62
CA SER A 171 -15.64 -18.31 16.64
C SER A 171 -16.89 -18.42 17.52
N GLU A 172 -17.03 -17.59 18.55
CA GLU A 172 -18.26 -17.53 19.34
C GLU A 172 -19.33 -16.67 18.67
N GLU A 173 -18.95 -15.54 18.06
CA GLU A 173 -19.87 -14.65 17.35
C GLU A 173 -20.40 -15.26 16.04
N ILE A 174 -19.68 -16.19 15.40
CA ILE A 174 -20.15 -16.94 14.21
C ILE A 174 -21.03 -18.15 14.60
N LYS A 175 -20.98 -18.63 15.84
CA LYS A 175 -21.86 -19.73 16.31
C LYS A 175 -23.21 -19.24 16.82
N GLN A 176 -23.30 -18.01 17.33
CA GLN A 176 -24.55 -17.44 17.86
C GLN A 176 -25.67 -17.16 16.82
N PRO A 177 -25.41 -16.81 15.54
CA PRO A 177 -26.48 -16.57 14.56
C PRO A 177 -27.09 -17.85 14.00
N LEU A 178 -26.47 -19.02 14.20
CA LEU A 178 -26.96 -20.29 13.65
C LEU A 178 -27.88 -21.06 14.61
N ILE A 179 -28.01 -20.62 15.87
CA ILE A 179 -28.86 -21.31 16.88
C ILE A 179 -30.20 -20.60 17.08
N SER A 180 -30.34 -19.32 16.71
CA SER A 180 -31.65 -18.67 16.72
C SER A 180 -32.44 -19.08 15.48
N ALA A 181 -33.20 -20.17 15.63
CA ALA A 181 -34.15 -20.69 14.67
C ALA A 181 -34.96 -19.58 13.98
N SER A 182 -35.14 -19.74 12.66
CA SER A 182 -36.05 -18.94 11.85
C SER A 182 -37.45 -18.89 12.49
N PRO A 183 -38.10 -17.72 12.58
CA PRO A 183 -39.49 -17.58 13.06
C PRO A 183 -40.51 -18.47 12.32
N ILE A 184 -40.13 -18.98 11.14
CA ILE A 184 -40.97 -19.79 10.27
C ILE A 184 -41.13 -21.24 10.82
N ASP A 185 -40.11 -21.78 11.50
CA ASP A 185 -40.15 -23.18 11.99
C ASP A 185 -41.07 -23.35 13.22
N GLN A 186 -41.20 -22.32 14.07
CA GLN A 186 -42.13 -22.34 15.20
C GLN A 186 -43.58 -22.25 14.75
N GLN A 187 -43.86 -21.51 13.68
CA GLN A 187 -45.21 -21.33 13.15
C GLN A 187 -45.72 -22.58 12.42
N ILE A 188 -44.83 -23.31 11.73
CA ILE A 188 -45.15 -24.59 11.08
C ILE A 188 -45.40 -25.69 12.12
N LYS A 189 -44.61 -25.75 13.20
CA LYS A 189 -44.79 -26.74 14.29
C LYS A 189 -46.06 -26.50 15.12
N GLY A 190 -46.49 -25.25 15.26
CA GLY A 190 -47.76 -24.89 15.93
C GLY A 190 -49.00 -25.28 15.12
N SER A 191 -48.96 -25.06 13.81
CA SER A 191 -50.07 -25.36 12.90
C SER A 191 -50.27 -26.87 12.69
N LEU A 192 -49.18 -27.66 12.60
CA LEU A 192 -49.25 -29.13 12.50
C LEU A 192 -49.74 -29.81 13.79
N LYS A 193 -49.61 -29.15 14.96
CA LYS A 193 -50.09 -29.69 16.24
C LYS A 193 -51.60 -29.49 16.43
N SER A 194 -52.22 -28.50 15.77
CA SER A 194 -53.66 -28.25 15.89
C SER A 194 -54.52 -29.09 14.92
N SER A 195 -53.95 -29.69 13.88
CA SER A 195 -54.68 -30.50 12.89
C SER A 195 -54.76 -32.01 13.24
N HIS A 196 -54.24 -32.43 14.39
CA HIS A 196 -54.19 -33.85 14.78
C HIS A 196 -54.81 -34.17 16.15
N GLN A 197 -55.69 -33.30 16.66
CA GLN A 197 -56.55 -33.63 17.79
C GLN A 197 -57.93 -34.09 17.26
N SER A 198 -58.06 -35.40 17.01
CA SER A 198 -59.37 -36.04 16.80
C SER A 198 -60.17 -36.01 18.12
N PRO A 199 -61.50 -35.79 18.10
CA PRO A 199 -62.31 -35.70 19.31
C PRO A 199 -62.41 -37.05 20.03
N ALA A 200 -62.08 -37.06 21.32
CA ALA A 200 -62.32 -38.20 22.20
C ALA A 200 -63.79 -38.23 22.65
N GLU A 201 -64.33 -39.44 22.61
CA GLU A 201 -65.69 -39.84 22.96
C GLU A 201 -66.07 -39.53 24.41
N LEU A 202 -67.30 -39.04 24.60
CA LEU A 202 -68.24 -39.45 25.66
C LEU A 202 -69.64 -38.86 25.38
#